data_AF-A0A316ECT7-F1
#
_entry.id   AF-A0A316ECT7-F1
#
_cell.length_a   1.000
_cell.length_b   1.000
_cell.length_c   1.000
_cell.angle_alpha   90.00
_cell.angle_beta   90.00
_cell.angle_gamma   90.00
#
_symmetry.space_group_name_H-M   'P 1'
#
loop_
_entity.id
_entity.type
_entity.pdbx_description
1 polymer ?
#
loop_
_entity_poly.entity_id
_entity_poly.type
_entity_poly.pdbx_seq_one_letter_code
_entity_poly.pdbx_strand_id
1 'polypeptide(L)'
;MPANTHFSFKKFTIHQDQTAMKVTTDACILGAYTNVAKTNKILDIGTGTGLVAMMLAQRTEAEIDAVEIDTNAYNQAQNNIQESVFKEQISVFNTSIQDFSEISVYQNKYDLIVSNPPFFQNHLKAEETARNNSIHTDTLSFEDLIQSVLHLIASAGTFVVLLPAYESSVLESLAISKGLYPHKKLTIRHREGTKILRIITTFGQANQAFENQELFIKDANENYTHDFQNLLKEYYLIF
;
A
#
# COMPACT_ATOMS: atom_id res chain seq x y z
N MET A 1 -7.21 2.46 -29.25
CA MET A 1 -7.95 3.14 -28.16
C MET A 1 -6.97 4.05 -27.45
N PRO A 2 -7.30 5.31 -27.13
CA PRO A 2 -6.41 6.10 -26.28
C PRO A 2 -6.20 5.33 -24.97
N ALA A 3 -4.96 5.30 -24.48
CA ALA A 3 -4.65 4.65 -23.22
C ALA A 3 -5.53 5.26 -22.12
N ASN A 4 -5.98 4.46 -21.16
CA ASN A 4 -6.73 4.99 -20.01
C ASN A 4 -5.81 5.88 -19.17
N THR A 5 -5.81 7.19 -19.41
CA THR A 5 -4.85 8.14 -18.84
C THR A 5 -5.21 8.63 -17.44
N HIS A 6 -6.45 8.42 -16.99
CA HIS A 6 -6.89 8.84 -15.67
C HIS A 6 -8.01 7.95 -15.10
N PHE A 7 -8.24 8.06 -13.79
CA PHE A 7 -9.39 7.47 -13.10
C PHE A 7 -10.00 8.52 -12.17
N SER A 8 -11.30 8.77 -12.31
CA SER A 8 -12.00 9.78 -11.50
C SER A 8 -12.72 9.13 -10.32
N PHE A 9 -12.38 9.62 -9.13
CA PHE A 9 -13.10 9.37 -7.89
C PHE A 9 -14.10 10.52 -7.62
N LYS A 10 -14.99 10.33 -6.64
CA LYS A 10 -15.96 11.35 -6.23
C LYS A 10 -15.31 12.68 -5.81
N LYS A 11 -14.11 12.65 -5.22
CA LYS A 11 -13.45 13.84 -4.65
C LYS A 11 -12.13 14.25 -5.32
N PHE A 12 -11.53 13.38 -6.13
CA PHE A 12 -10.24 13.64 -6.77
C PHE A 12 -10.10 12.79 -8.04
N THR A 13 -9.12 13.12 -8.88
CA THR A 13 -8.79 12.35 -10.08
C THR A 13 -7.34 11.88 -9.99
N ILE A 14 -7.07 10.66 -10.43
CA ILE A 14 -5.71 10.13 -10.58
C ILE A 14 -5.35 10.15 -12.05
N HIS A 15 -4.40 10.99 -12.43
CA HIS A 15 -3.69 10.88 -13.69
C HIS A 15 -2.58 9.81 -13.56
N GLN A 16 -2.37 9.06 -14.63
CA GLN A 16 -1.55 7.84 -14.61
C GLN A 16 -0.85 7.61 -15.96
N ASP A 17 -0.63 8.64 -16.76
CA ASP A 17 0.00 8.54 -18.08
C ASP A 17 1.54 8.49 -18.00
N GLN A 18 2.14 8.93 -16.89
CA GLN A 18 3.58 8.92 -16.67
C GLN A 18 4.08 7.70 -15.88
N THR A 19 3.19 6.78 -15.49
CA THR A 19 3.52 5.61 -14.66
C THR A 19 3.22 4.29 -15.36
N ALA A 20 4.03 3.28 -15.06
CA ALA A 20 3.77 1.91 -15.49
C ALA A 20 2.57 1.30 -14.74
N MET A 21 2.47 1.57 -13.43
CA MET A 21 1.37 1.09 -12.59
C MET A 21 0.15 2.01 -12.68
N LYS A 22 -0.98 1.46 -13.13
CA LYS A 22 -2.28 2.13 -13.21
C LYS A 22 -3.09 1.90 -11.93
N VAL A 23 -4.16 2.67 -11.73
CA VAL A 23 -5.17 2.44 -10.70
C VAL A 23 -5.71 1.01 -10.83
N THR A 24 -5.65 0.26 -9.73
CA THR A 24 -6.16 -1.11 -9.64
C THR A 24 -7.22 -1.20 -8.55
N THR A 25 -8.18 -2.11 -8.72
CA THR A 25 -9.16 -2.43 -7.68
C THR A 25 -8.50 -2.83 -6.37
N ASP A 26 -7.38 -3.57 -6.43
CA ASP A 26 -6.67 -4.01 -5.24
C ASP A 26 -6.13 -2.81 -4.42
N ALA A 27 -5.51 -1.82 -5.08
CA ALA A 27 -5.03 -0.60 -4.43
C ALA A 27 -6.18 0.24 -3.86
N CYS A 28 -7.32 0.29 -4.55
CA CYS A 28 -8.53 0.94 -4.03
C CYS A 28 -9.05 0.24 -2.77
N ILE A 29 -9.08 -1.10 -2.75
CA ILE A 29 -9.46 -1.87 -1.56
C ILE A 29 -8.49 -1.57 -0.41
N LEU A 30 -7.17 -1.51 -0.66
CA LEU A 30 -6.19 -1.14 0.37
C LEU A 30 -6.46 0.25 0.97
N GLY A 31 -6.62 1.26 0.12
CA GLY A 31 -6.89 2.63 0.56
C GLY A 31 -8.19 2.75 1.36
N ALA A 32 -9.24 2.01 0.98
CA ALA A 32 -10.54 2.04 1.65
C ALA A 32 -10.61 1.16 2.91
N TYR A 33 -9.88 0.04 2.95
CA TYR A 33 -9.90 -0.91 4.07
C TYR A 33 -9.02 -0.48 5.25
N THR A 34 -7.89 0.17 4.96
CA THR A 34 -6.94 0.60 5.97
C THR A 34 -7.61 1.45 7.05
N ASN A 35 -7.38 1.17 8.34
CA ASN A 35 -7.96 1.97 9.41
C ASN A 35 -7.11 3.24 9.64
N VAL A 36 -7.73 4.42 9.52
CA VAL A 36 -7.08 5.72 9.77
C VAL A 36 -7.59 6.41 11.04
N ALA A 37 -8.39 5.72 11.84
CA ALA A 37 -8.90 6.29 13.09
C ALA A 37 -7.74 6.55 14.06
N LYS A 38 -7.68 7.77 14.61
CA LYS A 38 -6.69 8.21 15.61
C LYS A 38 -5.24 8.20 15.11
N THR A 39 -5.00 8.29 13.80
CA THR A 39 -3.66 8.50 13.23
C THR A 39 -3.41 10.00 13.07
N ASN A 40 -2.23 10.49 13.46
CA ASN A 40 -1.78 11.86 13.24
C ASN A 40 -0.71 11.96 12.15
N LYS A 41 0.13 10.91 12.00
CA LYS A 41 1.11 10.79 10.92
C LYS A 41 0.99 9.45 10.19
N ILE A 42 0.95 9.52 8.87
CA ILE A 42 0.84 8.38 7.97
C ILE A 42 2.03 8.38 7.00
N LEU A 43 2.58 7.20 6.71
CA LEU A 43 3.57 7.00 5.66
C LEU A 43 3.03 6.06 4.58
N ASP A 44 3.09 6.48 3.31
CA ASP A 44 2.80 5.65 2.13
C ASP A 44 4.11 5.28 1.41
N ILE A 45 4.53 4.02 1.54
CA ILE A 45 5.78 3.50 0.95
C ILE A 45 5.50 2.93 -0.43
N GLY A 46 6.15 3.51 -1.45
CA GLY A 46 5.92 3.17 -2.86
C GLY A 46 4.61 3.76 -3.35
N THR A 47 4.45 5.07 -3.16
CA THR A 47 3.15 5.74 -3.37
C THR A 47 2.64 5.69 -4.82
N GLY A 48 3.52 5.43 -5.79
CA GLY A 48 3.16 5.31 -7.19
C GLY A 48 2.53 6.59 -7.72
N THR A 49 1.25 6.56 -8.07
CA THR A 49 0.50 7.74 -8.53
C THR A 49 -0.04 8.61 -7.40
N GLY A 50 0.25 8.31 -6.13
CA GLY A 50 -0.36 8.95 -4.97
C GLY A 50 -1.74 8.43 -4.59
N LEU A 51 -2.22 7.36 -5.24
CA LEU A 51 -3.60 6.86 -5.09
C LEU A 51 -3.94 6.55 -3.63
N VAL A 52 -3.11 5.73 -2.97
CA VAL A 52 -3.38 5.28 -1.59
C VAL A 52 -3.30 6.48 -0.66
N ALA A 53 -2.24 7.29 -0.73
CA ALA A 53 -2.12 8.54 0.03
C ALA A 53 -3.38 9.43 -0.06
N MET A 54 -3.90 9.70 -1.26
CA MET A 54 -5.13 10.51 -1.42
C MET A 54 -6.39 9.81 -0.88
N MET A 55 -6.50 8.49 -1.02
CA MET A 55 -7.61 7.75 -0.42
C MET A 55 -7.59 7.80 1.11
N LEU A 56 -6.41 7.76 1.73
CA LEU A 56 -6.25 7.91 3.17
C LEU A 56 -6.58 9.34 3.60
N ALA A 57 -6.04 10.35 2.91
CA ALA A 57 -6.31 11.78 3.17
C ALA A 57 -7.81 12.11 3.18
N GLN A 58 -8.60 11.49 2.32
CA GLN A 58 -10.06 11.67 2.30
C GLN A 58 -10.78 11.32 3.63
N ARG A 59 -10.15 10.53 4.51
CA ARG A 59 -10.77 9.97 5.73
C ARG A 59 -10.13 10.44 7.04
N THR A 60 -9.15 11.35 6.98
CA THR A 60 -8.41 11.81 8.16
C THR A 60 -7.84 13.21 7.96
N GLU A 61 -7.42 13.86 9.04
CA GLU A 61 -6.67 15.12 9.02
C GLU A 61 -5.17 14.90 9.26
N ALA A 62 -4.72 13.64 9.35
CA ALA A 62 -3.33 13.26 9.56
C ALA A 62 -2.39 13.82 8.48
N GLU A 63 -1.19 14.22 8.86
CA GLU A 63 -0.11 14.50 7.90
C GLU A 63 0.31 13.19 7.20
N ILE A 64 0.46 13.23 5.89
CA ILE A 64 0.83 12.07 5.08
C ILE A 64 2.15 12.35 4.37
N ASP A 65 3.15 11.52 4.66
CA ASP A 65 4.37 11.47 3.87
C ASP A 65 4.27 10.31 2.88
N ALA A 66 4.64 10.55 1.62
CA ALA A 66 4.55 9.59 0.54
C ALA A 66 5.92 9.44 -0.12
N VAL A 67 6.50 8.23 -0.10
CA VAL A 67 7.85 7.96 -0.62
C VAL A 67 7.73 7.20 -1.93
N GLU A 68 8.41 7.70 -2.97
CA GLU A 68 8.50 7.07 -4.27
C GLU A 68 9.91 7.19 -4.85
N ILE A 69 10.47 6.07 -5.29
CA ILE A 69 11.84 6.01 -5.82
C ILE A 69 11.86 6.36 -7.32
N ASP A 70 10.83 5.97 -8.07
CA ASP A 70 10.74 6.25 -9.51
C ASP A 70 10.37 7.71 -9.75
N THR A 71 11.26 8.46 -10.40
CA THR A 71 11.06 9.89 -10.63
C THR A 71 9.81 10.21 -11.46
N ASN A 72 9.40 9.35 -12.40
CA ASN A 72 8.19 9.61 -13.19
C ASN A 72 6.92 9.41 -12.36
N ALA A 73 6.87 8.35 -11.55
CA ALA A 73 5.80 8.12 -10.59
C ALA A 73 5.72 9.22 -9.53
N TYR A 74 6.87 9.64 -8.98
CA TYR A 74 6.97 10.79 -8.09
C TYR A 74 6.36 12.06 -8.71
N ASN A 75 6.75 12.41 -9.94
CA ASN A 75 6.21 13.59 -10.63
C ASN A 75 4.71 13.46 -10.86
N GLN A 76 4.23 12.27 -11.24
CA GLN A 76 2.80 12.00 -11.40
C GLN A 76 2.04 12.16 -10.08
N ALA A 77 2.56 11.61 -8.98
CA ALA A 77 1.97 11.74 -7.65
C ALA A 77 1.91 13.20 -7.22
N GLN A 78 2.99 13.95 -7.40
CA GLN A 78 3.04 15.37 -7.08
C GLN A 78 1.96 16.14 -7.85
N ASN A 79 1.83 15.92 -9.17
CA ASN A 79 0.80 16.57 -9.98
C ASN A 79 -0.61 16.22 -9.49
N ASN A 80 -0.91 14.93 -9.28
CA ASN A 80 -2.22 14.50 -8.78
C ASN A 80 -2.56 15.14 -7.42
N ILE A 81 -1.59 15.18 -6.52
CA ILE A 81 -1.78 15.72 -5.17
C ILE A 81 -2.00 17.24 -5.24
N GLN A 82 -1.21 17.97 -6.02
CA GLN A 82 -1.33 19.43 -6.17
C GLN A 82 -2.67 19.86 -6.78
N GLU A 83 -3.24 19.04 -7.68
CA GLU A 83 -4.57 19.25 -8.26
C GLU A 83 -5.72 18.82 -7.34
N SER A 84 -5.42 18.08 -6.28
CA SER A 84 -6.43 17.59 -5.32
C SER A 84 -6.72 18.59 -4.20
N VAL A 85 -7.83 18.35 -3.49
CA VAL A 85 -8.16 19.07 -2.25
C VAL A 85 -7.24 18.70 -1.07
N PHE A 86 -6.34 17.73 -1.23
CA PHE A 86 -5.48 17.19 -0.17
C PHE A 86 -4.03 17.69 -0.22
N LYS A 87 -3.73 18.66 -1.09
CA LYS A 87 -2.36 19.14 -1.35
C LYS A 87 -1.59 19.64 -0.13
N GLU A 88 -2.28 20.19 0.88
CA GLU A 88 -1.66 20.70 2.11
C GLU A 88 -1.40 19.58 3.13
N GLN A 89 -2.00 18.40 2.92
CA GLN A 89 -1.94 17.26 3.83
C GLN A 89 -0.87 16.24 3.43
N ILE A 90 -0.51 16.18 2.14
CA ILE A 90 0.35 15.13 1.59
C ILE A 90 1.66 15.73 1.06
N SER A 91 2.79 15.27 1.62
CA SER A 91 4.13 15.56 1.14
C SER A 91 4.70 14.36 0.38
N VAL A 92 5.27 14.58 -0.81
CA VAL A 92 5.88 13.50 -1.62
C VAL A 92 7.40 13.65 -1.63
N PHE A 93 8.11 12.54 -1.43
CA PHE A 93 9.57 12.48 -1.39
C PHE A 93 10.09 11.56 -2.50
N ASN A 94 10.93 12.08 -3.40
CA ASN A 94 11.61 11.26 -4.40
C ASN A 94 12.89 10.66 -3.82
N THR A 95 12.77 9.52 -3.15
CA THR A 95 13.91 8.86 -2.49
C THR A 95 13.61 7.37 -2.27
N SER A 96 14.64 6.59 -1.98
CA SER A 96 14.46 5.22 -1.52
C SER A 96 13.90 5.22 -0.09
N ILE A 97 13.11 4.21 0.26
CA ILE A 97 12.60 4.11 1.64
C ILE A 97 13.73 3.83 2.64
N GLN A 98 14.79 3.16 2.18
CA GLN A 98 16.01 2.91 2.95
C GLN A 98 16.64 4.25 3.36
N ASP A 99 16.90 5.14 2.41
CA ASP A 99 17.47 6.46 2.70
C ASP A 99 16.53 7.32 3.53
N PHE A 100 15.22 7.30 3.24
CA PHE A 100 14.21 8.01 4.02
C PHE A 100 14.20 7.56 5.49
N SER A 101 14.32 6.26 5.73
CA SER A 101 14.29 5.67 7.08
C SER A 101 15.49 6.04 7.96
N GLU A 102 16.61 6.47 7.35
CA GLU A 102 17.81 6.91 8.06
C GLU A 102 17.73 8.39 8.50
N ILE A 103 16.74 9.15 8.04
CA ILE A 103 16.57 10.55 8.42
C ILE A 103 15.99 10.61 9.85
N SER A 104 16.82 11.01 10.80
CA SER A 104 16.52 10.97 12.25
C SER A 104 15.21 11.67 12.66
N VAL A 105 14.79 12.73 11.96
CA VAL A 105 13.55 13.46 12.27
C VAL A 105 12.29 12.61 12.08
N TYR A 106 12.34 11.59 11.22
CA TYR A 106 11.21 10.69 10.89
C TYR A 106 11.21 9.39 11.70
N GLN A 107 12.23 9.12 12.53
CA GLN A 107 12.30 7.90 13.33
C GLN A 107 11.20 7.82 14.38
N ASN A 108 10.54 6.65 14.46
CA ASN A 108 9.44 6.34 15.39
C ASN A 108 8.28 7.36 15.38
N LYS A 109 7.90 7.86 14.19
CA LYS A 109 6.91 8.94 14.04
C LYS A 109 5.55 8.50 13.53
N TYR A 110 5.45 7.37 12.83
CA TYR A 110 4.24 7.06 12.07
C TYR A 110 3.29 6.17 12.85
N ASP A 111 2.05 6.65 13.03
CA ASP A 111 0.95 5.89 13.63
C ASP A 111 0.44 4.82 12.65
N LEU A 112 0.62 5.06 11.36
CA LEU A 112 0.25 4.16 10.29
C LEU A 112 1.29 4.22 9.17
N ILE A 113 1.77 3.05 8.76
CA ILE A 113 2.55 2.88 7.54
C ILE A 113 1.76 1.97 6.61
N VAL A 114 1.62 2.37 5.35
CA VAL A 114 0.96 1.59 4.30
C VAL A 114 1.92 1.30 3.15
N SER A 115 1.80 0.13 2.53
CA SER A 115 2.54 -0.15 1.30
C SER A 115 1.79 -1.11 0.38
N ASN A 116 1.87 -0.83 -0.92
CA ASN A 116 1.48 -1.74 -1.99
C ASN A 116 2.70 -1.97 -2.90
N PRO A 117 3.71 -2.72 -2.43
CA PRO A 117 4.97 -2.80 -3.14
C PRO A 117 4.79 -3.54 -4.48
N PRO A 118 5.53 -3.14 -5.53
CA PRO A 118 5.51 -3.87 -6.79
C PRO A 118 5.96 -5.32 -6.55
N PHE A 119 5.26 -6.27 -7.16
CA PHE A 119 5.39 -7.69 -6.84
C PHE A 119 6.84 -8.21 -7.01
N PHE A 120 7.39 -8.79 -5.95
CA PHE A 120 8.71 -9.42 -5.90
C PHE A 120 8.72 -10.81 -6.58
N GLN A 121 8.35 -10.87 -7.86
CA GLN A 121 8.29 -12.14 -8.59
C GLN A 121 9.67 -12.74 -8.92
N ASN A 122 10.77 -12.03 -8.65
CA ASN A 122 12.10 -12.45 -9.08
C ASN A 122 12.97 -13.15 -8.02
N HIS A 123 12.56 -13.24 -6.75
CA HIS A 123 13.42 -13.91 -5.76
C HIS A 123 13.62 -15.41 -6.02
N LEU A 124 12.61 -16.12 -6.54
CA LEU A 124 12.75 -17.54 -6.89
C LEU A 124 13.61 -17.81 -8.14
N LYS A 125 13.79 -16.83 -9.04
CA LYS A 125 14.71 -16.96 -10.18
C LYS A 125 16.13 -16.47 -9.88
N ALA A 126 16.27 -15.59 -8.88
CA ALA A 126 17.56 -15.04 -8.47
C ALA A 126 18.44 -16.08 -7.74
N GLU A 127 17.86 -17.05 -7.05
CA GLU A 127 18.64 -18.10 -6.36
C GLU A 127 19.39 -19.04 -7.33
N GLU A 128 18.89 -19.27 -8.55
CA GLU A 128 19.62 -20.06 -9.56
C GLU A 128 20.71 -19.25 -10.30
N THR A 129 20.68 -17.91 -10.23
CA THR A 129 21.59 -17.04 -10.99
C THR A 129 22.64 -16.32 -10.14
N ALA A 130 22.53 -16.33 -8.81
CA ALA A 130 23.43 -15.65 -7.88
C ALA A 130 24.79 -16.36 -7.63
N ARG A 131 25.42 -16.87 -8.69
CA ARG A 131 26.85 -17.25 -8.67
C ARG A 131 27.77 -16.32 -9.44
N ASN A 132 27.26 -15.25 -10.05
CA ASN A 132 28.11 -14.27 -10.71
C ASN A 132 27.64 -12.84 -10.44
N ASN A 133 28.53 -12.10 -9.77
CA ASN A 133 28.76 -10.66 -9.92
C ASN A 133 27.64 -9.72 -9.48
N SER A 134 27.86 -9.07 -8.34
CA SER A 134 27.71 -7.61 -8.14
C SER A 134 26.57 -6.93 -8.89
N ILE A 135 25.33 -7.00 -8.40
CA ILE A 135 24.27 -6.08 -8.81
C ILE A 135 23.54 -5.63 -7.54
N HIS A 136 23.84 -4.41 -7.10
CA HIS A 136 22.90 -3.60 -6.32
C HIS A 136 21.66 -3.43 -7.19
N THR A 137 20.72 -4.37 -7.13
CA THR A 137 19.44 -4.27 -7.83
C THR A 137 18.55 -3.32 -7.04
N ASP A 138 18.05 -2.28 -7.72
CA ASP A 138 17.11 -1.22 -7.29
C ASP A 138 15.73 -1.73 -6.82
N THR A 139 15.65 -2.93 -6.26
CA THR A 139 14.42 -3.59 -5.81
C THR A 139 14.42 -3.68 -4.29
N LEU A 140 13.48 -2.98 -3.66
CA LEU A 140 13.23 -2.99 -2.22
C LEU A 140 12.98 -4.41 -1.68
N SER A 141 13.89 -5.08 -0.99
CA SER A 141 13.59 -6.43 -0.47
C SER A 141 12.54 -6.39 0.66
N PHE A 142 11.92 -7.54 0.99
CA PHE A 142 11.08 -7.61 2.19
C PHE A 142 11.85 -7.37 3.47
N GLU A 143 13.13 -7.74 3.50
CA GLU A 143 14.02 -7.47 4.64
C GLU A 143 14.19 -5.96 4.82
N ASP A 144 14.51 -5.25 3.73
CA ASP A 144 14.68 -3.79 3.73
C ASP A 144 13.37 -3.09 4.08
N LEU A 145 12.24 -3.51 3.50
CA LEU A 145 10.93 -2.96 3.80
C LEU A 145 10.60 -3.08 5.30
N ILE A 146 10.77 -4.27 5.88
CA ILE A 146 10.48 -4.49 7.30
C ILE A 146 11.44 -3.70 8.20
N GLN A 147 12.72 -3.60 7.83
CA GLN A 147 13.69 -2.79 8.56
C GLN A 147 13.30 -1.31 8.56
N SER A 148 13.01 -0.73 7.38
CA SER A 148 12.56 0.66 7.29
C SER A 148 11.26 0.90 8.06
N VAL A 149 10.30 -0.03 7.99
CA VAL A 149 9.06 0.04 8.79
C VAL A 149 9.39 0.10 10.28
N LEU A 150 10.27 -0.77 10.78
CA LEU A 150 10.65 -0.82 12.20
C LEU A 150 11.39 0.44 12.68
N HIS A 151 12.15 1.11 11.81
CA HIS A 151 12.80 2.38 12.14
C HIS A 151 11.82 3.55 12.22
N LEU A 152 10.74 3.50 11.44
CA LEU A 152 9.83 4.62 11.21
C LEU A 152 8.54 4.53 12.04
N ILE A 153 8.06 3.32 12.35
CA ILE A 153 6.78 3.09 13.03
C ILE A 153 6.84 3.53 14.49
N ALA A 154 5.79 4.22 14.95
CA ALA A 154 5.63 4.55 16.37
C ALA A 154 5.33 3.28 17.19
N SER A 155 5.57 3.33 18.51
CA SER A 155 5.39 2.17 19.41
C SER A 155 3.99 1.53 19.40
N ALA A 156 2.95 2.30 19.09
CA ALA A 156 1.56 1.83 18.95
C ALA A 156 1.07 1.90 17.49
N GLY A 157 1.99 2.14 16.55
CA GLY A 157 1.69 2.26 15.15
C GLY A 157 1.39 0.91 14.51
N THR A 158 0.79 0.97 13.32
CA THR A 158 0.48 -0.21 12.52
C THR A 158 1.12 -0.15 11.14
N PHE A 159 1.47 -1.31 10.60
CA PHE A 159 1.94 -1.46 9.23
C PHE A 159 0.92 -2.26 8.42
N VAL A 160 0.46 -1.72 7.29
CA VAL A 160 -0.56 -2.34 6.45
C VAL A 160 0.00 -2.57 5.05
N VAL A 161 0.00 -3.83 4.60
CA VAL A 161 0.58 -4.20 3.31
C VAL A 161 -0.37 -5.07 2.49
N LEU A 162 -0.42 -4.81 1.19
CA LEU A 162 -1.18 -5.57 0.20
C LEU A 162 -0.22 -6.43 -0.64
N LEU A 163 -0.41 -7.75 -0.63
CA LEU A 163 0.42 -8.70 -1.38
C LEU A 163 -0.40 -9.85 -1.99
N PRO A 164 0.10 -10.55 -3.02
CA PRO A 164 -0.43 -11.85 -3.41
C PRO A 164 -0.20 -12.88 -2.29
N ALA A 165 -0.91 -14.00 -2.36
CA ALA A 165 -0.99 -14.96 -1.25
C ALA A 165 0.38 -15.55 -0.83
N TYR A 166 1.25 -15.86 -1.79
CA TYR A 166 2.57 -16.44 -1.52
C TYR A 166 3.51 -15.40 -0.88
N GLU A 167 3.62 -14.24 -1.50
CA GLU A 167 4.42 -13.13 -1.01
C GLU A 167 3.96 -12.67 0.38
N SER A 168 2.64 -12.67 0.63
CA SER A 168 2.08 -12.36 1.94
C SER A 168 2.54 -13.35 3.02
N SER A 169 2.65 -14.65 2.72
CA SER A 169 3.12 -15.63 3.72
C SER A 169 4.62 -15.53 3.97
N VAL A 170 5.41 -15.20 2.93
CA VAL A 170 6.84 -14.94 3.06
C VAL A 170 7.09 -13.71 3.93
N LEU A 171 6.47 -12.56 3.60
CA LEU A 171 6.63 -11.34 4.38
C LEU A 171 6.16 -11.53 5.82
N GLU A 172 5.04 -12.24 6.05
CA GLU A 172 4.55 -12.48 7.42
C GLU A 172 5.55 -13.26 8.27
N SER A 173 6.10 -14.34 7.72
CA SER A 173 7.08 -15.16 8.45
C SER A 173 8.30 -14.32 8.86
N LEU A 174 8.74 -13.45 7.95
CA LEU A 174 9.83 -12.52 8.20
C LEU A 174 9.44 -11.45 9.24
N ALA A 175 8.29 -10.80 9.08
CA ALA A 175 7.79 -9.77 9.98
C ALA A 175 7.72 -10.28 11.43
N ILE A 176 7.18 -11.49 11.63
CA ILE A 176 7.10 -12.14 12.94
C ILE A 176 8.49 -12.34 13.54
N SER A 177 9.47 -12.76 12.74
CA SER A 177 10.86 -12.94 13.21
C SER A 177 11.53 -11.64 13.67
N LYS A 178 11.03 -10.48 13.22
CA LYS A 178 11.53 -9.15 13.58
C LYS A 178 10.65 -8.43 14.63
N GLY A 179 9.63 -9.08 15.16
CA GLY A 179 8.75 -8.51 16.20
C GLY A 179 7.55 -7.71 15.69
N LEU A 180 7.16 -7.89 14.42
CA LEU A 180 5.89 -7.40 13.87
C LEU A 180 4.91 -8.57 13.75
N TYR A 181 3.80 -8.51 14.48
CA TYR A 181 2.81 -9.57 14.55
C TYR A 181 1.58 -9.21 13.73
N PRO A 182 1.01 -10.15 12.94
CA PRO A 182 -0.22 -9.89 12.21
C PRO A 182 -1.38 -9.75 13.19
N HIS A 183 -2.07 -8.62 13.10
CA HIS A 183 -3.26 -8.29 13.89
C HIS A 183 -4.54 -8.55 13.11
N LYS A 184 -4.51 -8.26 11.81
CA LYS A 184 -5.68 -8.37 10.94
C LYS A 184 -5.29 -8.84 9.55
N LYS A 185 -6.12 -9.67 8.93
CA LYS A 185 -6.04 -10.01 7.51
C LYS A 185 -7.37 -9.83 6.80
N LEU A 186 -7.30 -9.30 5.58
CA LEU A 186 -8.37 -9.36 4.59
C LEU A 186 -7.93 -10.20 3.40
N THR A 187 -8.60 -11.32 3.18
CA THR A 187 -8.41 -12.14 1.97
C THR A 187 -9.36 -11.67 0.88
N ILE A 188 -8.82 -11.23 -0.26
CA ILE A 188 -9.60 -10.69 -1.37
C ILE A 188 -9.75 -11.76 -2.45
N ARG A 189 -10.99 -12.04 -2.85
CA ARG A 189 -11.33 -12.96 -3.95
C ARG A 189 -12.25 -12.28 -4.95
N HIS A 190 -12.21 -12.75 -6.18
CA HIS A 190 -13.15 -12.26 -7.20
C HIS A 190 -14.60 -12.63 -6.84
N ARG A 191 -14.82 -13.89 -6.44
CA ARG A 191 -16.09 -14.44 -5.94
C ARG A 191 -15.81 -15.55 -4.93
N GLU A 192 -16.83 -16.00 -4.21
CA GLU A 192 -16.72 -17.14 -3.29
C GLU A 192 -16.18 -18.40 -4.00
N GLY A 193 -15.29 -19.13 -3.34
CA GLY A 193 -14.67 -20.35 -3.88
C GLY A 193 -13.58 -20.14 -4.96
N THR A 194 -13.34 -18.91 -5.45
CA THR A 194 -12.23 -18.67 -6.40
C THR A 194 -10.89 -18.44 -5.72
N LYS A 195 -9.79 -18.50 -6.49
CA LYS A 195 -8.43 -18.26 -5.98
C LYS A 195 -8.31 -16.91 -5.26
N ILE A 196 -7.42 -16.87 -4.27
CA ILE A 196 -7.03 -15.62 -3.59
C ILE A 196 -6.38 -14.70 -4.63
N LEU A 197 -6.87 -13.47 -4.73
CA LEU A 197 -6.26 -12.43 -5.56
C LEU A 197 -5.14 -11.77 -4.77
N ARG A 198 -5.47 -11.27 -3.59
CA ARG A 198 -4.58 -10.52 -2.71
C ARG A 198 -4.95 -10.76 -1.25
N ILE A 199 -4.01 -10.43 -0.37
CA ILE A 199 -4.18 -10.39 1.07
C ILE A 199 -3.72 -9.00 1.52
N ILE A 200 -4.55 -8.31 2.30
CA ILE A 200 -4.11 -7.15 3.08
C ILE A 200 -3.82 -7.64 4.48
N THR A 201 -2.62 -7.39 5.00
CA THR A 201 -2.26 -7.73 6.38
C THR A 201 -1.93 -6.45 7.14
N THR A 202 -2.53 -6.27 8.30
CA THR A 202 -2.18 -5.25 9.29
C THR A 202 -1.31 -5.90 10.36
N PHE A 203 -0.12 -5.36 10.56
CA PHE A 203 0.84 -5.74 11.58
C PHE A 203 0.94 -4.66 12.67
N GLY A 204 1.34 -5.06 13.86
CA GLY A 204 1.82 -4.16 14.89
C GLY A 204 2.82 -4.84 15.84
N GLN A 205 3.40 -4.07 16.75
CA GLN A 205 4.49 -4.55 17.62
C GLN A 205 4.01 -5.35 18.84
N ALA A 206 2.74 -5.20 19.22
CA ALA A 206 2.14 -5.99 20.30
C ALA A 206 1.65 -7.34 19.77
N ASN A 207 1.83 -8.40 20.55
CA ASN A 207 1.13 -9.66 20.29
C ASN A 207 -0.31 -9.53 20.81
N GLN A 208 -1.29 -9.57 19.90
CA GLN A 208 -2.71 -9.40 20.22
C GLN A 208 -3.58 -10.38 19.45
N ALA A 209 -4.89 -10.36 19.71
CA ALA A 209 -5.85 -11.20 18.99
C ALA A 209 -5.79 -10.95 17.48
N PHE A 210 -5.72 -12.04 16.73
CA PHE A 210 -5.70 -12.03 15.28
C PHE A 210 -7.13 -12.10 14.72
N GLU A 211 -7.47 -11.19 13.81
CA GLU A 211 -8.74 -11.15 13.10
C GLU A 211 -8.54 -11.50 11.62
N ASN A 212 -9.39 -12.37 11.07
CA ASN A 212 -9.39 -12.71 9.65
C ASN A 212 -10.74 -12.43 9.01
N GLN A 213 -10.72 -11.80 7.84
CA GLN A 213 -11.89 -11.41 7.06
C GLN A 213 -11.70 -11.83 5.60
N GLU A 214 -12.81 -11.98 4.89
CA GLU A 214 -12.81 -12.14 3.43
C GLU A 214 -13.62 -11.01 2.78
N LEU A 215 -13.19 -10.60 1.59
CA LEU A 215 -13.92 -9.70 0.71
C LEU A 215 -14.09 -10.35 -0.66
N PHE A 216 -15.34 -10.49 -1.09
CA PHE A 216 -15.69 -10.94 -2.43
C PHE A 216 -16.08 -9.74 -3.29
N ILE A 217 -15.45 -9.58 -4.46
CA ILE A 217 -15.74 -8.44 -5.34
C ILE A 217 -17.10 -8.60 -6.03
N LYS A 218 -17.41 -9.81 -6.51
CA LYS A 218 -18.62 -10.15 -7.27
C LYS A 218 -19.40 -11.28 -6.59
N ASP A 219 -20.73 -11.21 -6.71
CA ASP A 219 -21.64 -12.30 -6.35
C ASP A 219 -21.77 -13.35 -7.47
N ALA A 220 -22.62 -14.36 -7.26
CA ALA A 220 -22.89 -15.42 -8.25
C ALA A 220 -23.54 -14.91 -9.55
N ASN A 221 -24.11 -13.71 -9.55
CA ASN A 221 -24.78 -13.08 -10.68
C ASN A 221 -23.91 -12.00 -11.37
N GLU A 222 -22.61 -11.95 -11.06
CA GLU A 222 -21.64 -10.96 -11.57
C GLU A 222 -21.92 -9.50 -11.15
N ASN A 223 -22.77 -9.29 -10.14
CA ASN A 223 -22.98 -7.98 -9.51
C ASN A 223 -21.93 -7.70 -8.44
N TYR A 224 -21.63 -6.43 -8.17
CA TYR A 224 -20.78 -6.10 -7.03
C TYR A 224 -21.45 -6.50 -5.72
N THR A 225 -20.73 -7.14 -4.80
CA THR A 225 -21.29 -7.52 -3.50
C THR A 225 -21.60 -6.28 -2.65
N HIS A 226 -22.48 -6.43 -1.66
CA HIS A 226 -22.82 -5.34 -0.74
C HIS A 226 -21.60 -4.85 0.04
N ASP A 227 -20.72 -5.76 0.50
CA ASP A 227 -19.52 -5.40 1.24
C ASP A 227 -18.52 -4.62 0.38
N PHE A 228 -18.34 -5.02 -0.88
CA PHE A 228 -17.49 -4.29 -1.83
C PHE A 228 -18.04 -2.89 -2.14
N GLN A 229 -19.34 -2.78 -2.36
CA GLN A 229 -20.01 -1.49 -2.57
C GLN A 229 -19.85 -0.60 -1.33
N ASN A 230 -20.16 -1.11 -0.14
CA ASN A 230 -20.03 -0.37 1.12
C ASN A 230 -18.61 0.12 1.37
N LEU A 231 -17.60 -0.68 1.02
CA LEU A 231 -16.20 -0.31 1.16
C LEU A 231 -15.81 0.87 0.25
N LEU A 232 -16.32 0.89 -0.98
CA LEU A 232 -15.87 1.83 -2.02
C LEU A 232 -16.88 2.95 -2.35
N LYS A 233 -18.05 2.97 -1.72
CA LYS A 233 -19.13 3.95 -2.02
C LYS A 233 -18.70 5.40 -1.85
N GLU A 234 -17.78 5.70 -0.94
CA GLU A 234 -17.28 7.07 -0.73
C GLU A 234 -16.28 7.52 -1.82
N TYR A 235 -15.83 6.59 -2.66
CA TYR A 235 -14.76 6.77 -3.63
C TYR A 235 -15.26 6.66 -5.07
N TYR A 236 -15.95 5.58 -5.41
CA TYR A 236 -16.31 5.26 -6.79
C TYR A 236 -17.55 6.00 -7.27
N LEU A 237 -17.50 6.59 -8.47
CA LEU A 237 -18.63 7.29 -9.09
C LEU A 237 -19.84 6.38 -9.41
N ILE A 238 -19.62 5.08 -9.52
CA ILE A 238 -20.65 4.09 -9.88
C ILE A 238 -21.51 3.62 -8.69
N PHE A 239 -21.20 4.06 -7.48
CA PHE A 239 -21.87 3.70 -6.22
C PHE A 239 -22.45 4.93 -5.51
#